data_AF-A0A2H3I045-F1
#
_entry.id   AF-A0A2H3I045-F1
#
_cell.length_a   1.000
_cell.length_b   1.000
_cell.length_c   1.000
_cell.angle_alpha   90.00
_cell.angle_beta   90.00
_cell.angle_gamma   90.00
#
_symmetry.space_group_name_H-M   'P 1'
#
loop_
_entity.id
_entity.type
_entity.pdbx_description
1 polymer ?
#
loop_
_entity_poly.entity_id
_entity_poly.type
_entity_poly.pdbx_seq_one_letter_code
_entity_poly.pdbx_strand_id
1 'polypeptide(L)'
;MPRSSFLSFRTYSTRRQSRTDTPADTPHIIPWLASPLDQNTVRSPRLRQRADASPIELFYDVFLVANLATFSATHEINNIKAVWSYVGFVGIIWFTWLQVTLFDLRFSRDSIFERTCKVAQLSAMIGFASAGSRFSSQINDENVWAFKSLSILLSGSRFMLALQYVINLWFIHEKLRSAVRGMFVIIGVHILTGISYLIMFLTFKPSEPHIWIVWFGLFGFESVVVITISNYTPGIELDDTHLTTRMGLLTLIIIGEHVISVTRIVNKMVAGGGWTLASLLHVMGVVTTVYLLWHSYYDISPRQTYGKIKQQIWTHLHFPFHMCIILSSEACQILALALDISLKLRYLLETTNFACEEPRPAMGAALNLLNRTITDMEIDYTRAPHEKAAIHNVLGTLWNQTNICSSANTTGAKAYGIKEEQGRFLTGNVTVALFSSMGITLEDPDSTSSEGMQYVKLYLGLLAFVYVYYFITVGLAMLHFAIFATLTSRHPGLWFNAIAAGFRLVCAAVLISQIAFAKNFDLTYKYMTHPIILYTFSLTMLAVLLVDRLLDILAASEWSKGDVSRQSSTRSTAPMLPHDEEANKRSDEMDERASNYSYERE
;
A
#
# COMPACT_ATOMS: atom_id res chain seq x y z
N MET A 1 -49.10 0.64 3.05
CA MET A 1 -48.16 1.78 3.11
C MET A 1 -46.75 1.25 2.86
N PRO A 2 -46.14 1.51 1.69
CA PRO A 2 -44.89 0.87 1.32
C PRO A 2 -43.64 1.73 1.62
N ARG A 3 -42.54 1.00 1.77
CA ARG A 3 -41.17 1.36 2.16
C ARG A 3 -40.54 2.47 1.31
N SER A 4 -39.90 3.43 1.96
CA SER A 4 -39.00 4.41 1.32
C SER A 4 -37.56 3.87 1.25
N SER A 5 -37.17 3.44 0.06
CA SER A 5 -35.76 3.28 -0.36
C SER A 5 -35.25 4.65 -0.81
N PHE A 6 -34.31 5.22 -0.06
CA PHE A 6 -33.52 6.38 -0.50
C PHE A 6 -32.12 5.86 -0.80
N LEU A 7 -31.77 5.79 -2.09
CA LEU A 7 -30.43 5.87 -2.66
C LEU A 7 -30.57 5.82 -4.19
N SER A 8 -30.85 6.97 -4.81
CA SER A 8 -30.70 7.18 -6.25
C SER A 8 -29.44 8.01 -6.47
N PHE A 9 -28.35 7.35 -6.85
CA PHE A 9 -27.16 8.05 -7.35
C PHE A 9 -27.44 8.53 -8.77
N ARG A 10 -27.77 9.82 -8.88
CA ARG A 10 -27.89 10.53 -10.15
C ARG A 10 -26.49 10.84 -10.67
N THR A 11 -25.99 10.02 -11.59
CA THR A 11 -24.75 10.29 -12.33
C THR A 11 -24.96 11.50 -13.24
N TYR A 12 -24.24 12.59 -12.96
CA TYR A 12 -24.09 13.69 -13.91
C TYR A 12 -23.09 13.27 -14.99
N SER A 13 -23.63 12.76 -16.10
CA SER A 13 -22.97 12.72 -17.40
C SER A 13 -23.39 13.96 -18.18
N THR A 14 -22.43 14.79 -18.60
CA THR A 14 -22.34 15.35 -19.97
C THR A 14 -21.24 16.43 -20.07
N ARG A 15 -20.14 16.12 -20.76
CA ARG A 15 -19.47 17.12 -21.60
C ARG A 15 -19.58 16.66 -23.06
N ARG A 16 -20.37 17.43 -23.78
CA ARG A 16 -20.82 17.28 -25.17
C ARG A 16 -19.62 17.23 -26.12
N GLN A 17 -19.39 16.10 -26.78
CA GLN A 17 -18.54 16.01 -27.97
C GLN A 17 -19.47 15.88 -29.17
N SER A 18 -19.66 16.98 -29.92
CA SER A 18 -20.47 17.01 -31.13
C SER A 18 -19.61 16.67 -32.34
N ARG A 19 -19.90 15.55 -33.01
CA ARG A 19 -20.24 15.51 -34.44
C ARG A 19 -20.54 14.07 -34.88
N THR A 20 -21.81 13.85 -35.17
CA THR A 20 -22.36 13.13 -36.34
C THR A 20 -21.53 11.97 -36.90
N ASP A 21 -21.91 10.76 -36.51
CA ASP A 21 -22.07 9.64 -37.44
C ASP A 21 -23.27 8.81 -36.93
N THR A 22 -24.23 8.56 -37.82
CA THR A 22 -25.35 7.64 -37.61
C THR A 22 -24.82 6.23 -37.31
N PRO A 23 -25.25 5.56 -36.21
CA PRO A 23 -24.83 4.20 -35.96
C PRO A 23 -25.66 3.26 -36.84
N ALA A 24 -25.04 2.72 -37.89
CA ALA A 24 -25.48 1.43 -38.39
C ALA A 24 -25.12 0.40 -37.30
N ASP A 25 -26.15 -0.24 -36.73
CA ASP A 25 -26.04 -1.39 -35.82
C ASP A 25 -25.20 -2.49 -36.49
N THR A 26 -23.89 -2.45 -36.27
CA THR A 26 -23.02 -3.59 -36.50
C THR A 26 -23.06 -4.41 -35.22
N PRO A 27 -23.39 -5.72 -35.28
CA PRO A 27 -23.33 -6.55 -34.09
C PRO A 27 -21.92 -6.44 -33.51
N HIS A 28 -21.82 -6.17 -32.20
CA HIS A 28 -20.56 -6.12 -31.46
C HIS A 28 -19.92 -7.51 -31.42
N ILE A 29 -19.36 -7.95 -32.55
CA ILE A 29 -18.59 -9.18 -32.67
C ILE A 29 -17.16 -8.84 -32.27
N ILE A 30 -16.68 -9.50 -31.21
CA ILE A 30 -15.30 -9.35 -30.76
C ILE A 30 -14.39 -9.94 -31.85
N PRO A 31 -13.46 -9.15 -32.42
CA PRO A 31 -12.56 -9.65 -33.45
C PRO A 31 -11.59 -10.69 -32.87
N TRP A 32 -11.19 -11.66 -33.71
CA TRP A 32 -10.15 -12.62 -33.35
C TRP A 32 -8.82 -11.93 -33.01
N LEU A 33 -8.46 -10.94 -33.82
CA LEU A 33 -7.27 -10.12 -33.65
C LEU A 33 -7.59 -8.67 -34.05
N ALA A 34 -7.31 -7.73 -33.15
CA ALA A 34 -7.62 -6.31 -33.34
C ALA A 34 -6.35 -5.50 -33.60
N SER A 35 -6.38 -4.61 -34.60
CA SER A 35 -5.26 -3.70 -34.87
C SER A 35 -5.16 -2.61 -33.79
N PRO A 36 -3.95 -2.28 -33.29
CA PRO A 36 -3.76 -1.24 -32.28
C PRO A 36 -3.82 0.20 -32.84
N LEU A 37 -3.88 0.35 -34.18
CA LEU A 37 -3.88 1.62 -34.89
C LEU A 37 -5.26 2.28 -34.87
N ASP A 38 -5.28 3.61 -34.77
CA ASP A 38 -6.49 4.39 -34.98
C ASP A 38 -6.81 4.46 -36.48
N GLN A 39 -8.00 4.03 -36.88
CA GLN A 39 -8.44 4.03 -38.28
C GLN A 39 -9.12 5.35 -38.67
N ASN A 40 -9.45 6.21 -37.69
CA ASN A 40 -10.29 7.38 -37.90
C ASN A 40 -9.52 8.69 -38.17
N THR A 41 -8.19 8.67 -38.27
CA THR A 41 -7.41 9.89 -38.48
C THR A 41 -6.99 10.09 -39.94
N VAL A 42 -7.51 11.14 -40.57
CA VAL A 42 -7.07 11.70 -41.87
C VAL A 42 -5.59 12.18 -41.83
N ARG A 43 -5.00 12.29 -40.62
CA ARG A 43 -3.56 12.55 -40.39
C ARG A 43 -2.85 11.28 -39.92
N SER A 44 -1.57 11.18 -40.30
CA SER A 44 -0.51 10.25 -39.87
C SER A 44 -0.92 9.12 -38.90
N PRO A 45 -0.62 7.84 -39.20
CA PRO A 45 -1.04 6.72 -38.35
C PRO A 45 -0.52 6.86 -36.91
N ARG A 46 -1.42 6.73 -35.93
CA ARG A 46 -1.13 6.79 -34.49
C ARG A 46 -1.77 5.60 -33.77
N LEU A 47 -1.23 5.23 -32.62
CA LEU A 47 -1.85 4.28 -31.70
C LEU A 47 -3.12 4.91 -31.12
N ARG A 48 -4.22 4.16 -31.04
CA ARG A 48 -5.46 4.69 -30.49
C ARG A 48 -5.34 4.87 -28.97
N GLN A 49 -5.52 6.09 -28.48
CA GLN A 49 -5.33 6.41 -27.06
C GLN A 49 -6.58 6.06 -26.25
N ARG A 50 -6.38 5.65 -24.99
CA ARG A 50 -7.45 5.41 -24.00
C ARG A 50 -7.18 6.27 -22.78
N ALA A 51 -8.17 7.09 -22.42
CA ALA A 51 -8.11 7.95 -21.24
C ALA A 51 -8.24 7.17 -19.92
N ASP A 52 -9.02 6.08 -19.94
CA ASP A 52 -9.34 5.29 -18.75
C ASP A 52 -8.85 3.84 -18.84
N ALA A 53 -8.60 3.26 -17.67
CA ALA A 53 -8.24 1.85 -17.52
C ALA A 53 -9.42 0.94 -17.86
N SER A 54 -9.15 -0.17 -18.53
CA SER A 54 -10.19 -1.15 -18.85
C SER A 54 -10.50 -2.07 -17.66
N PRO A 55 -11.72 -2.64 -17.57
CA PRO A 55 -12.06 -3.57 -16.49
C PRO A 55 -11.14 -4.79 -16.41
N ILE A 56 -10.61 -5.28 -17.55
CA ILE A 56 -9.69 -6.43 -17.58
C ILE A 56 -8.31 -6.09 -17.02
N GLU A 57 -7.84 -4.85 -17.22
CA GLU A 57 -6.60 -4.36 -16.63
C GLU A 57 -6.72 -4.23 -15.11
N LEU A 58 -7.87 -3.73 -14.62
CA LEU A 58 -8.14 -3.68 -13.18
C LEU A 58 -8.29 -5.09 -12.58
N PHE A 59 -8.92 -6.02 -13.31
CA PHE A 59 -9.04 -7.42 -12.88
C PHE A 59 -7.68 -8.09 -12.68
N TYR A 60 -6.70 -7.78 -13.54
CA TYR A 60 -5.33 -8.26 -13.38
C TYR A 60 -4.65 -7.71 -12.10
N ASP A 61 -4.90 -6.45 -11.75
CA ASP A 61 -4.36 -5.84 -10.53
C ASP A 61 -4.89 -6.52 -9.26
N VAL A 62 -6.14 -6.99 -9.29
CA VAL A 62 -6.75 -7.74 -8.20
C VAL A 62 -6.01 -9.06 -7.95
N PHE A 63 -5.52 -9.74 -8.98
CA PHE A 63 -4.72 -10.96 -8.81
C PHE A 63 -3.34 -10.68 -8.21
N LEU A 64 -2.73 -9.54 -8.55
CA LEU A 64 -1.49 -9.11 -7.92
C LEU A 64 -1.68 -8.86 -6.42
N VAL A 65 -2.72 -8.14 -6.02
CA VAL A 65 -2.95 -7.90 -4.59
C VAL A 65 -3.37 -9.16 -3.85
N ALA A 66 -4.07 -10.10 -4.50
CA ALA A 66 -4.39 -11.39 -3.90
C ALA A 66 -3.12 -12.22 -3.59
N ASN A 67 -2.11 -12.16 -4.45
CA ASN A 67 -0.78 -12.73 -4.19
C ASN A 67 -0.15 -12.07 -2.95
N LEU A 68 -0.17 -10.75 -2.88
CA LEU A 68 0.35 -9.98 -1.75
C LEU A 68 -0.35 -10.35 -0.43
N ALA A 69 -1.67 -10.40 -0.44
CA ALA A 69 -2.49 -10.73 0.73
C ALA A 69 -2.20 -12.16 1.24
N THR A 70 -2.08 -13.12 0.31
CA THR A 70 -1.78 -14.53 0.64
C THR A 70 -0.36 -14.66 1.22
N PHE A 71 0.60 -13.95 0.64
CA PHE A 71 1.98 -13.95 1.14
C PHE A 71 2.07 -13.33 2.55
N SER A 72 1.41 -12.19 2.76
CA SER A 72 1.37 -11.51 4.06
C SER A 72 0.70 -12.36 5.16
N ALA A 73 -0.34 -13.11 4.80
CA ALA A 73 -1.02 -14.00 5.74
C ALA A 73 -0.20 -15.23 6.15
N THR A 74 0.81 -15.61 5.35
CA THR A 74 1.62 -16.83 5.57
C THR A 74 3.02 -16.54 6.10
N HIS A 75 3.57 -15.35 5.85
CA HIS A 75 4.92 -14.97 6.23
C HIS A 75 4.92 -13.87 7.29
N GLU A 76 5.02 -14.28 8.56
CA GLU A 76 5.17 -13.35 9.69
C GLU A 76 6.54 -12.64 9.62
N ILE A 77 6.54 -11.31 9.69
CA ILE A 77 7.78 -10.50 9.64
C ILE A 77 8.44 -10.51 11.02
N ASN A 78 9.19 -11.58 11.31
CA ASN A 78 9.86 -11.77 12.59
C ASN A 78 11.36 -11.41 12.60
N ASN A 79 11.97 -11.31 11.41
CA ASN A 79 13.41 -11.13 11.26
C ASN A 79 13.73 -10.33 9.98
N ILE A 80 14.94 -9.79 9.89
CA ILE A 80 15.44 -9.09 8.70
C ILE A 80 15.41 -9.99 7.46
N LYS A 81 15.63 -11.30 7.61
CA LYS A 81 15.50 -12.29 6.54
C LYS A 81 14.06 -12.34 5.99
N ALA A 82 13.06 -12.26 6.86
CA ALA A 82 11.65 -12.23 6.46
C ALA A 82 11.33 -10.94 5.69
N VAL A 83 11.86 -9.78 6.12
CA VAL A 83 11.73 -8.51 5.38
C VAL A 83 12.29 -8.63 3.96
N TRP A 84 13.48 -9.21 3.80
CA TRP A 84 14.06 -9.42 2.46
C TRP A 84 13.28 -10.43 1.62
N SER A 85 12.72 -11.47 2.24
CA SER A 85 11.81 -12.40 1.55
C SER A 85 10.56 -11.67 1.05
N TYR A 86 10.03 -10.76 1.86
CA TYR A 86 8.89 -9.92 1.50
C TYR A 86 9.22 -8.98 0.32
N VAL A 87 10.32 -8.24 0.42
CA VAL A 87 10.79 -7.36 -0.68
C VAL A 87 11.03 -8.16 -1.96
N GLY A 88 11.63 -9.35 -1.86
CA GLY A 88 11.87 -10.25 -2.98
C GLY A 88 10.60 -10.71 -3.67
N PHE A 89 9.66 -11.28 -2.93
CA PHE A 89 8.43 -11.80 -3.51
C PHE A 89 7.55 -10.68 -4.10
N VAL A 90 7.41 -9.56 -3.39
CA VAL A 90 6.64 -8.42 -3.91
C VAL A 90 7.34 -7.77 -5.11
N GLY A 91 8.67 -7.78 -5.14
CA GLY A 91 9.47 -7.43 -6.31
C GLY A 91 9.07 -8.22 -7.55
N ILE A 92 9.01 -9.55 -7.44
CA ILE A 92 8.63 -10.44 -8.55
C ILE A 92 7.26 -10.06 -9.11
N ILE A 93 6.23 -10.00 -8.27
CA ILE A 93 4.86 -9.72 -8.74
C ILE A 93 4.74 -8.29 -9.29
N TRP A 94 5.39 -7.30 -8.65
CA TRP A 94 5.31 -5.90 -9.06
C TRP A 94 6.01 -5.65 -10.40
N PHE A 95 7.22 -6.18 -10.58
CA PHE A 95 7.95 -6.02 -11.85
C PHE A 95 7.34 -6.86 -12.97
N THR A 96 6.74 -8.01 -12.69
CA THR A 96 5.93 -8.72 -13.71
C THR A 96 4.72 -7.88 -14.12
N TRP A 97 4.00 -7.32 -13.16
CA TRP A 97 2.87 -6.44 -13.42
C TRP A 97 3.24 -5.19 -14.20
N LEU A 98 4.39 -4.56 -13.88
CA LEU A 98 4.86 -3.39 -14.59
C LEU A 98 5.03 -3.69 -16.09
N GLN A 99 5.67 -4.80 -16.44
CA GLN A 99 5.90 -5.16 -17.83
C GLN A 99 4.60 -5.47 -18.59
N VAL A 100 3.67 -6.18 -17.94
CA VAL A 100 2.34 -6.44 -18.51
C VAL A 100 1.57 -5.13 -18.71
N THR A 101 1.59 -4.24 -17.72
CA THR A 101 0.91 -2.94 -17.80
C THR A 101 1.53 -2.04 -18.88
N LEU A 102 2.85 -2.00 -19.02
CA LEU A 102 3.52 -1.24 -20.08
C LEU A 102 3.17 -1.75 -21.49
N PHE A 103 2.89 -3.05 -21.64
CA PHE A 103 2.34 -3.58 -22.88
C PHE A 103 0.87 -3.15 -23.05
N ASP A 104 0.04 -3.33 -22.02
CA ASP A 104 -1.40 -3.11 -22.10
C ASP A 104 -1.79 -1.67 -22.45
N LEU A 105 -1.08 -0.72 -21.85
CA LEU A 105 -1.27 0.71 -22.04
C LEU A 105 -1.16 1.13 -23.51
N ARG A 106 -0.36 0.42 -24.30
CA ARG A 106 -0.02 0.79 -25.68
C ARG A 106 -0.74 -0.06 -26.71
N PHE A 107 -0.82 -1.37 -26.47
CA PHE A 107 -1.19 -2.34 -27.50
C PHE A 107 -2.45 -3.14 -27.17
N SER A 108 -2.91 -3.15 -25.92
CA SER A 108 -4.07 -3.99 -25.57
C SER A 108 -5.33 -3.50 -26.28
N ARG A 109 -5.94 -4.42 -27.02
CA ARG A 109 -7.21 -4.27 -27.72
C ARG A 109 -8.06 -5.47 -27.42
N ASP A 110 -9.33 -5.20 -27.14
CA ASP A 110 -10.27 -6.27 -26.84
C ASP A 110 -10.43 -7.19 -28.06
N SER A 111 -9.84 -8.38 -27.95
CA SER A 111 -9.79 -9.40 -28.98
C SER A 111 -9.64 -10.77 -28.32
N ILE A 112 -10.03 -11.84 -29.03
CA ILE A 112 -9.95 -13.21 -28.49
C ILE A 112 -8.49 -13.58 -28.16
N PHE A 113 -7.56 -13.20 -29.02
CA PHE A 113 -6.12 -13.41 -28.79
C PHE A 113 -5.65 -12.74 -27.50
N GLU A 114 -5.94 -11.45 -27.34
CA GLU A 114 -5.51 -10.69 -26.17
C GLU A 114 -6.13 -11.23 -24.87
N ARG A 115 -7.42 -11.60 -24.90
CA ARG A 115 -8.07 -12.27 -23.76
C ARG A 115 -7.42 -13.60 -23.41
N THR A 116 -7.02 -14.38 -24.41
CA THR A 116 -6.33 -15.66 -24.19
C THR A 116 -4.95 -15.45 -23.55
N CYS A 117 -4.17 -14.48 -24.05
CA CYS A 117 -2.92 -14.08 -23.42
C CYS A 117 -3.13 -13.59 -21.98
N LYS A 118 -4.19 -12.83 -21.73
CA LYS A 118 -4.55 -12.40 -20.37
C LYS A 118 -4.84 -13.58 -19.45
N VAL A 119 -5.55 -14.61 -19.90
CA VAL A 119 -5.77 -15.84 -19.12
C VAL A 119 -4.44 -16.51 -18.78
N ALA A 120 -3.51 -16.61 -19.72
CA ALA A 120 -2.19 -17.16 -19.45
C ALA A 120 -1.38 -16.30 -18.45
N GLN A 121 -1.46 -14.96 -18.53
CA GLN A 121 -0.85 -14.05 -17.56
C GLN A 121 -1.46 -14.19 -16.15
N LEU A 122 -2.78 -14.37 -16.05
CA LEU A 122 -3.48 -14.61 -14.79
C LEU A 122 -3.10 -15.97 -14.19
N SER A 123 -3.00 -17.02 -15.02
CA SER A 123 -2.51 -18.33 -14.58
C SER A 123 -1.09 -18.24 -14.02
N ALA A 124 -0.21 -17.40 -14.60
CA ALA A 124 1.10 -17.15 -14.05
C ALA A 124 1.05 -16.47 -12.67
N MET A 125 0.13 -15.52 -12.47
CA MET A 125 -0.10 -14.89 -11.16
C MET A 125 -0.60 -15.89 -10.11
N ILE A 126 -1.45 -16.85 -10.48
CA ILE A 126 -1.85 -17.94 -9.56
C ILE A 126 -0.65 -18.83 -9.23
N GLY A 127 0.19 -19.13 -10.22
CA GLY A 127 1.42 -19.90 -10.02
C GLY A 127 2.40 -19.21 -9.05
N PHE A 128 2.50 -17.88 -9.12
CA PHE A 128 3.29 -17.11 -8.15
C PHE A 128 2.76 -17.25 -6.73
N ALA A 129 1.44 -17.26 -6.52
CA ALA A 129 0.85 -17.38 -5.18
C ALA A 129 1.21 -18.74 -4.55
N SER A 130 1.15 -19.80 -5.34
CA SER A 130 1.52 -21.15 -4.93
C SER A 130 2.99 -21.23 -4.51
N ALA A 131 3.91 -20.75 -5.37
CA ALA A 131 5.33 -20.76 -5.06
C ALA A 131 5.72 -19.78 -3.93
N GLY A 132 4.96 -18.69 -3.76
CA GLY A 132 5.16 -17.69 -2.71
C GLY A 132 5.06 -18.25 -1.30
N SER A 133 4.23 -19.27 -1.09
CA SER A 133 4.06 -19.92 0.23
C SER A 133 5.36 -20.51 0.83
N ARG A 134 6.37 -20.78 0.00
CA ARG A 134 7.67 -21.35 0.39
C ARG A 134 8.85 -20.43 0.00
N PHE A 135 8.57 -19.16 -0.29
CA PHE A 135 9.61 -18.23 -0.70
C PHE A 135 10.37 -17.67 0.50
N SER A 136 11.67 -17.96 0.57
CA SER A 136 12.56 -17.50 1.65
C SER A 136 13.77 -16.78 1.08
N SER A 137 14.48 -15.96 1.88
CA SER A 137 15.71 -15.30 1.42
C SER A 137 16.86 -16.28 1.15
N GLN A 138 16.78 -17.51 1.70
CA GLN A 138 17.77 -18.57 1.55
C GLN A 138 17.15 -19.77 0.83
N ILE A 139 17.94 -20.41 -0.03
CA ILE A 139 17.51 -21.58 -0.80
C ILE A 139 17.92 -22.84 -0.04
N ASN A 140 16.93 -23.49 0.56
CA ASN A 140 17.06 -24.81 1.19
C ASN A 140 16.45 -25.88 0.27
N ASP A 141 16.85 -27.15 0.46
CA ASP A 141 16.36 -28.28 -0.36
C ASP A 141 14.82 -28.33 -0.46
N GLU A 142 14.13 -27.98 0.62
CA GLU A 142 12.66 -27.96 0.70
C GLU A 142 12.01 -26.87 -0.17
N ASN A 143 12.71 -25.77 -0.43
CA ASN A 143 12.18 -24.59 -1.10
C ASN A 143 12.71 -24.45 -2.54
N VAL A 144 13.68 -25.25 -2.99
CA VAL A 144 14.25 -25.21 -4.36
C VAL A 144 13.16 -25.27 -5.42
N TRP A 145 12.12 -26.08 -5.20
CA TRP A 145 11.00 -26.20 -6.12
C TRP A 145 10.26 -24.86 -6.33
N ALA A 146 10.10 -24.05 -5.27
CA ALA A 146 9.44 -22.75 -5.38
C ALA A 146 10.23 -21.80 -6.29
N PHE A 147 11.55 -21.73 -6.16
CA PHE A 147 12.40 -20.89 -7.02
C PHE A 147 12.40 -21.35 -8.49
N LYS A 148 12.41 -22.67 -8.71
CA LYS A 148 12.28 -23.26 -10.04
C LYS A 148 10.94 -22.91 -10.67
N SER A 149 9.84 -23.07 -9.92
CA SER A 149 8.49 -22.69 -10.35
C SER A 149 8.39 -21.21 -10.68
N LEU A 150 8.91 -20.31 -9.82
CA LEU A 150 8.93 -18.87 -10.09
C LEU A 150 9.71 -18.54 -11.39
N SER A 151 10.84 -19.19 -11.62
CA SER A 151 11.67 -18.93 -12.80
C SER A 151 11.04 -19.40 -14.11
N ILE A 152 10.42 -20.58 -14.13
CA ILE A 152 9.72 -21.06 -15.33
C ILE A 152 8.48 -20.20 -15.61
N LEU A 153 7.75 -19.76 -14.59
CA LEU A 153 6.61 -18.85 -14.74
C LEU A 153 7.03 -17.47 -15.24
N LEU A 154 8.13 -16.91 -14.70
CA LEU A 154 8.72 -15.66 -15.18
C LEU A 154 9.17 -15.79 -16.64
N SER A 155 9.87 -16.87 -16.97
CA SER A 155 10.29 -17.18 -18.34
C SER A 155 9.11 -17.24 -19.30
N GLY A 156 8.07 -18.00 -18.95
CA GLY A 156 6.83 -18.10 -19.72
C GLY A 156 6.12 -16.76 -19.91
N SER A 157 6.06 -15.94 -18.85
CA SER A 157 5.51 -14.58 -18.90
C SER A 157 6.26 -13.70 -19.91
N ARG A 158 7.60 -13.75 -19.94
CA ARG A 158 8.42 -12.94 -20.87
C ARG A 158 8.33 -13.43 -22.31
N PHE A 159 8.32 -14.73 -22.56
CA PHE A 159 8.11 -15.25 -23.91
C PHE A 159 6.73 -14.92 -24.46
N MET A 160 5.70 -14.99 -23.62
CA MET A 160 4.35 -14.57 -24.01
C MET A 160 4.28 -13.07 -24.31
N LEU A 161 4.90 -12.21 -23.50
CA LEU A 161 4.99 -10.77 -23.80
C LEU A 161 5.73 -10.54 -25.12
N ALA A 162 6.87 -11.20 -25.34
CA ALA A 162 7.60 -11.13 -26.60
C ALA A 162 6.71 -11.51 -27.80
N LEU A 163 5.93 -12.59 -27.69
CA LEU A 163 4.97 -13.00 -28.72
C LEU A 163 3.90 -11.92 -28.98
N GLN A 164 3.32 -11.33 -27.93
CA GLN A 164 2.35 -10.25 -28.07
C GLN A 164 2.94 -9.02 -28.75
N TYR A 165 4.18 -8.64 -28.42
CA TYR A 165 4.89 -7.56 -29.09
C TYR A 165 5.19 -7.88 -30.57
N VAL A 166 5.55 -9.12 -30.90
CA VAL A 166 5.80 -9.56 -32.29
C VAL A 166 4.53 -9.45 -33.14
N ILE A 167 3.39 -9.91 -32.61
CA ILE A 167 2.11 -9.85 -33.34
C ILE A 167 1.70 -8.39 -33.56
N ASN A 168 1.85 -7.52 -32.56
CA ASN A 168 1.56 -6.10 -32.72
C ASN A 168 2.54 -5.39 -33.67
N LEU A 169 3.81 -5.81 -33.67
CA LEU A 169 4.81 -5.29 -34.60
C LEU A 169 4.39 -5.57 -36.05
N TRP A 170 3.85 -6.76 -36.32
CA TRP A 170 3.35 -7.11 -37.65
C TRP A 170 2.24 -6.18 -38.14
N PHE A 171 1.36 -5.69 -37.27
CA PHE A 171 0.34 -4.70 -37.66
C PHE A 171 0.88 -3.29 -37.89
N ILE A 172 1.95 -2.92 -37.20
CA ILE A 172 2.45 -1.55 -37.15
C ILE A 172 3.58 -1.32 -38.18
N HIS A 173 4.23 -2.39 -38.64
CA HIS A 173 5.49 -2.31 -39.39
C HIS A 173 5.44 -1.41 -40.64
N GLU A 174 4.34 -1.43 -41.39
CA GLU A 174 4.18 -0.62 -42.61
C GLU A 174 3.90 0.85 -42.31
N LYS A 175 3.28 1.14 -41.16
CA LYS A 175 2.68 2.45 -40.86
C LYS A 175 3.53 3.31 -39.93
N LEU A 176 4.25 2.72 -38.97
CA LEU A 176 5.14 3.46 -38.05
C LEU A 176 6.57 2.90 -38.09
N ARG A 177 7.31 3.21 -39.15
CA ARG A 177 8.70 2.76 -39.33
C ARG A 177 9.65 3.14 -38.19
N SER A 178 9.41 4.27 -37.52
CA SER A 178 10.20 4.70 -36.35
C SER A 178 9.95 3.82 -35.12
N ALA A 179 8.69 3.41 -34.89
CA ALA A 179 8.30 2.56 -33.76
C ALA A 179 8.87 1.13 -33.87
N VAL A 180 9.04 0.63 -35.10
CA VAL A 180 9.59 -0.72 -35.37
C VAL A 180 10.93 -0.95 -34.68
N ARG A 181 11.84 0.03 -34.73
CA ARG A 181 13.17 -0.09 -34.12
C ARG A 181 13.07 -0.23 -32.60
N GLY A 182 12.24 0.59 -31.94
CA GLY A 182 12.04 0.50 -30.50
C GLY A 182 11.38 -0.81 -30.08
N MET A 183 10.37 -1.27 -30.82
CA MET A 183 9.71 -2.55 -30.55
C MET A 183 10.65 -3.75 -30.71
N PHE A 184 11.55 -3.76 -31.70
CA PHE A 184 12.52 -4.84 -31.88
C PHE A 184 13.46 -4.96 -30.67
N VAL A 185 13.91 -3.83 -30.12
CA VAL A 185 14.73 -3.81 -28.89
C VAL A 185 13.93 -4.35 -27.70
N ILE A 186 12.66 -3.94 -27.53
CA ILE A 186 11.79 -4.42 -26.44
C ILE A 186 11.58 -5.95 -26.54
N ILE A 187 11.29 -6.46 -27.75
CA ILE A 187 11.16 -7.90 -28.01
C ILE A 187 12.46 -8.63 -27.65
N GLY A 188 13.61 -8.11 -28.09
CA GLY A 188 14.92 -8.68 -27.79
C GLY A 188 15.20 -8.75 -26.28
N VAL A 189 14.83 -7.72 -25.53
CA VAL A 189 14.98 -7.67 -24.06
C VAL A 189 14.10 -8.72 -23.37
N HIS A 190 12.83 -8.88 -23.79
CA HIS A 190 11.95 -9.91 -23.21
C HIS A 190 12.41 -11.33 -23.57
N ILE A 191 12.92 -11.57 -24.77
CA ILE A 191 13.50 -12.87 -25.13
C ILE A 191 14.77 -13.13 -24.31
N LEU A 192 15.67 -12.16 -24.20
CA LEU A 192 16.91 -12.29 -23.45
C LEU A 192 16.65 -12.60 -21.97
N THR A 193 15.77 -11.82 -21.34
CA THR A 193 15.37 -12.04 -19.94
C THR A 193 14.62 -13.35 -19.77
N GLY A 194 13.72 -13.72 -20.70
CA GLY A 194 13.03 -15.01 -20.72
C GLY A 194 13.99 -16.20 -20.77
N ILE A 195 15.04 -16.13 -21.60
CA ILE A 195 16.11 -17.13 -21.65
C ILE A 195 16.93 -17.14 -20.36
N SER A 196 17.24 -15.97 -19.79
CA SER A 196 17.97 -15.89 -18.51
C SER A 196 17.18 -16.58 -17.38
N TYR A 197 15.86 -16.39 -17.29
CA TYR A 197 15.02 -17.10 -16.34
C TYR A 197 14.97 -18.61 -16.59
N LEU A 198 14.96 -19.04 -17.86
CA LEU A 198 15.02 -20.46 -18.21
C LEU A 198 16.36 -21.10 -17.83
N ILE A 199 17.48 -20.39 -18.05
CA ILE A 199 18.80 -20.84 -17.61
C ILE A 199 18.84 -20.98 -16.09
N MET A 200 18.30 -20.02 -15.35
CA MET A 200 18.20 -20.12 -13.89
C MET A 200 17.39 -21.34 -13.46
N PHE A 201 16.23 -21.59 -14.09
CA PHE A 201 15.43 -22.80 -13.84
C PHE A 201 16.25 -24.10 -13.95
N LEU A 202 17.09 -24.22 -14.99
CA LEU A 202 17.95 -25.39 -15.22
C LEU A 202 19.14 -25.45 -14.26
N THR A 203 19.62 -24.29 -13.80
CA THR A 203 20.88 -24.16 -13.04
C THR A 203 20.68 -24.17 -11.52
N PHE A 204 19.44 -24.01 -11.01
CA PHE A 204 19.19 -23.99 -9.57
C PHE A 204 19.70 -25.24 -8.86
N LYS A 205 20.71 -25.03 -8.01
CA LYS A 205 21.23 -25.99 -7.05
C LYS A 205 20.89 -25.56 -5.62
N PRO A 206 20.76 -26.51 -4.68
CA PRO A 206 20.69 -26.18 -3.26
C PRO A 206 21.96 -25.43 -2.83
N SER A 207 21.82 -24.49 -1.90
CA SER A 207 22.91 -23.74 -1.22
C SER A 207 23.47 -22.46 -1.88
N GLU A 208 22.75 -21.80 -2.79
CA GLU A 208 23.14 -20.48 -3.34
C GLU A 208 22.40 -19.30 -2.65
N PRO A 209 23.06 -18.53 -1.76
CA PRO A 209 22.36 -17.60 -0.87
C PRO A 209 21.96 -16.24 -1.48
N HIS A 210 22.36 -15.92 -2.71
CA HIS A 210 22.21 -14.55 -3.28
C HIS A 210 21.51 -14.48 -4.65
N ILE A 211 20.84 -15.54 -5.10
CA ILE A 211 20.22 -15.56 -6.45
C ILE A 211 19.13 -14.49 -6.63
N TRP A 212 18.43 -14.11 -5.55
CA TRP A 212 17.41 -13.05 -5.61
C TRP A 212 17.98 -11.70 -6.09
N ILE A 213 19.27 -11.40 -5.85
CA ILE A 213 19.93 -10.19 -6.35
C ILE A 213 19.98 -10.20 -7.89
N VAL A 214 20.19 -11.37 -8.50
CA VAL A 214 20.19 -11.53 -9.96
C VAL A 214 18.81 -11.24 -10.53
N TRP A 215 17.74 -11.70 -9.88
CA TRP A 215 16.36 -11.35 -10.29
C TRP A 215 16.11 -9.84 -10.24
N PHE A 216 16.49 -9.17 -9.15
CA PHE A 216 16.37 -7.71 -9.07
C PHE A 216 17.20 -6.97 -10.12
N GLY A 217 18.40 -7.46 -10.41
CA GLY A 217 19.22 -6.94 -11.51
C GLY A 217 18.52 -7.06 -12.86
N LEU A 218 17.92 -8.22 -13.15
CA LEU A 218 17.16 -8.46 -14.37
C LEU A 218 15.88 -7.61 -14.44
N PHE A 219 15.12 -7.50 -13.34
CA PHE A 219 13.93 -6.65 -13.27
C PHE A 219 14.25 -5.17 -13.47
N GLY A 220 15.31 -4.69 -12.83
CA GLY A 220 15.80 -3.32 -12.99
C GLY A 220 16.25 -3.05 -14.42
N PHE A 221 17.07 -3.93 -14.99
CA PHE A 221 17.51 -3.84 -16.39
C PHE A 221 16.31 -3.81 -17.35
N GLU A 222 15.39 -4.76 -17.23
CA GLU A 222 14.20 -4.86 -18.09
C GLU A 222 13.36 -3.58 -18.00
N SER A 223 13.06 -3.12 -16.79
CA SER A 223 12.21 -1.96 -16.58
C SER A 223 12.85 -0.67 -17.07
N VAL A 224 14.14 -0.46 -16.82
CA VAL A 224 14.87 0.72 -17.28
C VAL A 224 14.94 0.73 -18.81
N VAL A 225 15.31 -0.38 -19.44
CA VAL A 225 15.44 -0.43 -20.91
C VAL A 225 14.08 -0.25 -21.58
N VAL A 226 13.04 -0.95 -21.15
CA VAL A 226 11.71 -0.86 -21.77
C VAL A 226 11.15 0.57 -21.64
N ILE A 227 11.20 1.18 -20.45
CA ILE A 227 10.68 2.55 -20.25
C ILE A 227 11.52 3.57 -21.04
N THR A 228 12.84 3.47 -21.00
CA THR A 228 13.73 4.38 -21.73
C THR A 228 13.46 4.33 -23.23
N ILE A 229 13.45 3.14 -23.83
CA ILE A 229 13.18 2.97 -25.26
C ILE A 229 11.78 3.48 -25.63
N SER A 230 10.79 3.29 -24.74
CA SER A 230 9.42 3.77 -24.97
C SER A 230 9.33 5.30 -24.96
N ASN A 231 10.07 5.99 -24.10
CA ASN A 231 10.06 7.45 -24.02
C ASN A 231 10.80 8.14 -25.19
N TYR A 232 11.85 7.51 -25.72
CA TYR A 232 12.69 8.08 -26.78
C TYR A 232 12.28 7.66 -28.20
N THR A 233 11.35 6.71 -28.36
CA THR A 233 10.92 6.25 -29.69
C THR A 233 9.61 6.92 -30.10
N PRO A 234 9.60 7.74 -31.17
CA PRO A 234 8.38 8.38 -31.67
C PRO A 234 7.31 7.36 -32.04
N GLY A 235 6.08 7.58 -31.56
CA GLY A 235 4.92 6.74 -31.86
C GLY A 235 4.61 5.61 -30.86
N ILE A 236 5.49 5.38 -29.87
CA ILE A 236 5.24 4.47 -28.72
C ILE A 236 5.44 5.17 -27.37
N GLU A 237 5.34 6.49 -27.36
CA GLU A 237 5.58 7.35 -26.21
C GLU A 237 4.58 7.08 -25.07
N LEU A 238 5.05 7.23 -23.82
CA LEU A 238 4.24 7.01 -22.62
C LEU A 238 3.53 8.28 -22.11
N ASP A 239 3.85 9.45 -22.67
CA ASP A 239 3.37 10.76 -22.21
C ASP A 239 1.84 10.90 -22.30
N ASP A 240 1.22 10.29 -23.33
CA ASP A 240 -0.24 10.33 -23.58
C ASP A 240 -0.98 9.07 -23.08
N THR A 241 -0.33 8.23 -22.28
CA THR A 241 -0.93 6.99 -21.75
C THR A 241 -1.49 7.19 -20.33
N HIS A 242 -2.49 6.39 -19.96
CA HIS A 242 -3.04 6.40 -18.60
C HIS A 242 -2.13 5.66 -17.58
N LEU A 243 -0.81 5.64 -17.78
CA LEU A 243 0.18 5.03 -16.87
C LEU A 243 0.09 5.60 -15.46
N THR A 244 -0.03 6.93 -15.37
CA THR A 244 -0.20 7.64 -14.09
C THR A 244 -1.45 7.15 -13.36
N THR A 245 -2.56 6.99 -14.10
CA THR A 245 -3.81 6.44 -13.57
C THR A 245 -3.63 5.00 -13.09
N ARG A 246 -2.97 4.14 -13.87
CA ARG A 246 -2.71 2.72 -13.48
C ARG A 246 -1.87 2.62 -12.20
N MET A 247 -0.82 3.43 -12.08
CA MET A 247 0.01 3.47 -10.88
C MET A 247 -0.79 3.94 -9.66
N GLY A 248 -1.59 4.99 -9.80
CA GLY A 248 -2.47 5.46 -8.72
C GLY A 248 -3.54 4.44 -8.33
N LEU A 249 -4.13 3.73 -9.29
CA LEU A 249 -5.06 2.62 -9.03
C LEU A 249 -4.38 1.47 -8.29
N LEU A 250 -3.16 1.09 -8.68
CA LEU A 250 -2.38 0.09 -7.96
C LEU A 250 -2.07 0.55 -6.53
N THR A 251 -1.67 1.80 -6.32
CA THR A 251 -1.46 2.35 -4.97
C THR A 251 -2.74 2.29 -4.13
N LEU A 252 -3.90 2.62 -4.70
CA LEU A 252 -5.19 2.52 -4.02
C LEU A 252 -5.51 1.07 -3.60
N ILE A 253 -5.24 0.11 -4.48
CA ILE A 253 -5.42 -1.32 -4.20
C ILE A 253 -4.49 -1.78 -3.07
N ILE A 254 -3.23 -1.33 -3.06
CA ILE A 254 -2.27 -1.63 -1.99
C ILE A 254 -2.70 -1.01 -0.66
N ILE A 255 -3.21 0.23 -0.66
CA ILE A 255 -3.84 0.84 0.52
C ILE A 255 -5.07 0.02 0.95
N GLY A 256 -5.80 -0.56 -0.01
CA GLY A 256 -6.89 -1.50 0.25
C GLY A 256 -6.46 -2.75 1.03
N GLU A 257 -5.27 -3.30 0.78
CA GLU A 257 -4.75 -4.42 1.60
C GLU A 257 -4.52 -4.01 3.06
N HIS A 258 -4.08 -2.77 3.29
CA HIS A 258 -3.97 -2.22 4.64
C HIS A 258 -5.35 -2.17 5.33
N VAL A 259 -6.43 -1.82 4.61
CA VAL A 259 -7.81 -1.89 5.14
C VAL A 259 -8.20 -3.32 5.52
N ILE A 260 -7.89 -4.31 4.67
CA ILE A 260 -8.19 -5.72 4.97
C ILE A 260 -7.46 -6.14 6.25
N SER A 261 -6.20 -5.75 6.39
CA SER A 261 -5.43 -5.91 7.61
C SER A 261 -6.13 -5.30 8.84
N VAL A 262 -6.65 -4.07 8.76
CA VAL A 262 -7.45 -3.47 9.84
C VAL A 262 -8.63 -4.36 10.22
N THR A 263 -9.36 -4.90 9.25
CA THR A 263 -10.50 -5.78 9.54
C THR A 263 -10.09 -7.08 10.23
N ARG A 264 -8.93 -7.65 9.87
CA ARG A 264 -8.37 -8.84 10.56
C ARG A 264 -8.02 -8.51 12.01
N ILE A 265 -7.43 -7.34 12.26
CA ILE A 265 -7.08 -6.87 13.61
C ILE A 265 -8.34 -6.68 14.45
N VAL A 266 -9.36 -6.00 13.93
CA VAL A 266 -10.64 -5.78 14.62
C VAL A 266 -11.27 -7.12 15.02
N ASN A 267 -11.29 -8.10 14.11
CA ASN A 267 -11.82 -9.42 14.41
C ASN A 267 -11.03 -10.12 15.53
N LYS A 268 -9.71 -9.94 15.62
CA LYS A 268 -8.88 -10.50 16.70
C LYS A 268 -9.06 -9.76 18.04
N MET A 269 -9.27 -8.44 18.02
CA MET A 269 -9.40 -7.62 19.23
C MET A 269 -10.79 -7.69 19.86
N VAL A 270 -11.83 -7.79 19.04
CA VAL A 270 -13.24 -7.67 19.46
C VAL A 270 -13.92 -9.04 19.62
N ALA A 271 -13.23 -10.13 19.26
CA ALA A 271 -13.76 -11.49 19.42
C ALA A 271 -14.31 -11.70 20.85
N GLY A 272 -15.59 -12.09 20.88
CA GLY A 272 -16.45 -12.54 21.98
C GLY A 272 -16.61 -11.68 23.26
N GLY A 273 -15.67 -10.80 23.61
CA GLY A 273 -15.75 -9.86 24.75
C GLY A 273 -16.37 -8.48 24.42
N GLY A 274 -16.49 -8.13 23.13
CA GLY A 274 -17.07 -6.86 22.68
C GLY A 274 -16.08 -5.69 22.61
N TRP A 275 -16.60 -4.47 22.37
CA TRP A 275 -15.76 -3.26 22.20
C TRP A 275 -15.38 -2.65 23.56
N THR A 276 -14.08 -2.40 23.76
CA THR A 276 -13.59 -1.55 24.84
C THR A 276 -13.17 -0.19 24.29
N LEU A 277 -13.08 0.83 25.14
CA LEU A 277 -12.59 2.15 24.71
C LEU A 277 -11.15 2.07 24.18
N ALA A 278 -10.32 1.22 24.78
CA ALA A 278 -8.94 1.04 24.36
C ALA A 278 -8.84 0.34 23.00
N SER A 279 -9.60 -0.74 22.76
CA SER A 279 -9.62 -1.40 21.45
C SER A 279 -10.16 -0.48 20.36
N LEU A 280 -11.18 0.34 20.67
CA LEU A 280 -11.65 1.39 19.79
C LEU A 280 -10.55 2.39 19.44
N LEU A 281 -9.80 2.89 20.43
CA LEU A 281 -8.71 3.85 20.21
C LEU A 281 -7.56 3.26 19.38
N HIS A 282 -7.21 1.99 19.57
CA HIS A 282 -6.20 1.31 18.76
C HIS A 282 -6.66 1.20 17.30
N VAL A 283 -7.88 0.72 17.06
CA VAL A 283 -8.46 0.58 15.71
C VAL A 283 -8.58 1.93 15.02
N MET A 284 -9.04 2.97 15.72
CA MET A 284 -9.13 4.33 15.18
C MET A 284 -7.77 4.88 14.75
N GLY A 285 -6.68 4.54 15.44
CA GLY A 285 -5.32 4.96 15.07
C GLY A 285 -4.88 4.35 13.73
N VAL A 286 -5.13 3.06 13.54
CA VAL A 286 -4.83 2.38 12.28
C VAL A 286 -5.71 2.92 11.14
N VAL A 287 -7.03 3.07 11.36
CA VAL A 287 -7.96 3.63 10.37
C VAL A 287 -7.56 5.06 9.96
N THR A 288 -7.20 5.90 10.92
CA THR A 288 -6.73 7.27 10.66
C THR A 288 -5.46 7.28 9.82
N THR A 289 -4.54 6.35 10.09
CA THR A 289 -3.32 6.17 9.29
C THR A 289 -3.64 5.82 7.84
N VAL A 290 -4.54 4.86 7.61
CA VAL A 290 -4.99 4.47 6.26
C VAL A 290 -5.61 5.65 5.52
N TYR A 291 -6.53 6.36 6.17
CA TYR A 291 -7.23 7.50 5.56
C TYR A 291 -6.27 8.64 5.19
N LEU A 292 -5.38 9.02 6.10
CA LEU A 292 -4.42 10.09 5.85
C LEU A 292 -3.35 9.69 4.83
N LEU A 293 -3.01 8.40 4.73
CA LEU A 293 -2.13 7.89 3.68
C LEU A 293 -2.79 8.04 2.31
N TRP A 294 -4.05 7.61 2.16
CA TRP A 294 -4.83 7.81 0.95
C TRP A 294 -4.91 9.29 0.57
N HIS A 295 -5.29 10.14 1.52
CA HIS A 295 -5.43 11.57 1.28
C HIS A 295 -4.09 12.22 0.87
N SER A 296 -3.00 11.91 1.57
CA SER A 296 -1.66 12.43 1.27
C SER A 296 -1.17 12.04 -0.13
N TYR A 297 -1.44 10.81 -0.58
CA TYR A 297 -1.07 10.36 -1.91
C TYR A 297 -1.85 11.09 -3.02
N TYR A 298 -3.18 11.13 -2.92
CA TYR A 298 -4.02 11.72 -3.97
C TYR A 298 -3.93 13.25 -4.03
N ASP A 299 -3.58 13.90 -2.92
CA ASP A 299 -3.37 15.35 -2.89
C ASP A 299 -2.06 15.77 -3.61
N ILE A 300 -1.09 14.85 -3.75
CA ILE A 300 0.14 15.03 -4.54
C ILE A 300 -0.03 14.56 -5.99
N SER A 301 -1.14 13.89 -6.32
CA SER A 301 -1.37 13.31 -7.65
C SER A 301 -1.23 14.38 -8.75
N PRO A 302 -0.47 14.11 -9.82
CA PRO A 302 -0.17 15.07 -10.88
C PRO A 302 -1.44 15.58 -11.57
N ARG A 303 -1.54 16.89 -11.70
CA ARG A 303 -2.60 17.58 -12.45
C ARG A 303 -2.16 18.01 -13.86
N GLN A 304 -0.90 17.79 -14.20
CA GLN A 304 -0.27 18.16 -15.47
C GLN A 304 0.50 16.97 -16.05
N THR A 305 0.69 16.97 -17.37
CA THR A 305 1.52 16.00 -18.08
C THR A 305 2.98 16.11 -17.62
N TYR A 306 3.57 14.97 -17.28
CA TYR A 306 4.96 14.91 -16.88
C TYR A 306 5.88 15.11 -18.09
N GLY A 307 7.08 15.64 -17.85
CA GLY A 307 8.17 15.46 -18.81
C GLY A 307 8.67 14.01 -18.78
N LYS A 308 9.15 13.50 -19.92
CA LYS A 308 9.63 12.12 -20.13
C LYS A 308 10.52 11.56 -19.00
N ILE A 309 11.49 12.35 -18.54
CA ILE A 309 12.42 11.95 -17.46
C ILE A 309 11.72 11.89 -16.10
N LYS A 310 10.87 12.88 -15.80
CA LYS A 310 10.11 12.93 -14.55
C LYS A 310 9.16 11.74 -14.45
N GLN A 311 8.51 11.36 -15.55
CA GLN A 311 7.63 10.18 -15.61
C GLN A 311 8.39 8.88 -15.36
N GLN A 312 9.60 8.73 -15.92
CA GLN A 312 10.44 7.55 -15.67
C GLN A 312 10.86 7.43 -14.21
N ILE A 313 11.36 8.52 -13.62
CA ILE A 313 11.72 8.56 -12.20
C ILE A 313 10.50 8.25 -11.34
N TRP A 314 9.37 8.89 -11.62
CA TRP A 314 8.11 8.69 -10.91
C TRP A 314 7.67 7.21 -10.95
N THR A 315 7.70 6.58 -12.12
CA THR A 315 7.32 5.17 -12.31
C THR A 315 8.19 4.22 -11.49
N HIS A 316 9.51 4.40 -11.51
CA HIS A 316 10.43 3.55 -10.73
C HIS A 316 10.34 3.79 -9.23
N LEU A 317 10.09 5.03 -8.81
CA LEU A 317 9.97 5.42 -7.40
C LEU A 317 8.69 4.87 -6.74
N HIS A 318 7.69 4.46 -7.53
CA HIS A 318 6.50 3.79 -6.98
C HIS A 318 6.80 2.43 -6.36
N PHE A 319 7.77 1.66 -6.89
CA PHE A 319 8.14 0.38 -6.30
C PHE A 319 8.63 0.50 -4.84
N PRO A 320 9.70 1.27 -4.53
CA PRO A 320 10.16 1.41 -3.16
C PRO A 320 9.12 2.12 -2.27
N PHE A 321 8.30 3.02 -2.82
CA PHE A 321 7.19 3.62 -2.09
C PHE A 321 6.14 2.58 -1.67
N HIS A 322 5.71 1.71 -2.59
CA HIS A 322 4.80 0.61 -2.29
C HIS A 322 5.40 -0.35 -1.26
N MET A 323 6.70 -0.67 -1.34
CA MET A 323 7.37 -1.48 -0.30
C MET A 323 7.26 -0.81 1.07
N CYS A 324 7.50 0.50 1.16
CA CYS A 324 7.40 1.22 2.43
C CYS A 324 5.97 1.17 3.00
N ILE A 325 4.95 1.40 2.15
CA ILE A 325 3.55 1.32 2.58
C ILE A 325 3.23 -0.07 3.11
N ILE A 326 3.56 -1.11 2.35
CA ILE A 326 3.20 -2.48 2.71
C ILE A 326 3.90 -2.91 4.01
N LEU A 327 5.21 -2.70 4.12
CA LEU A 327 5.96 -3.05 5.33
C LEU A 327 5.48 -2.24 6.55
N SER A 328 5.17 -0.95 6.38
CA SER A 328 4.64 -0.13 7.46
C SER A 328 3.23 -0.57 7.89
N SER A 329 2.40 -1.05 6.95
CA SER A 329 1.09 -1.65 7.23
C SER A 329 1.25 -2.89 8.10
N GLU A 330 2.12 -3.82 7.73
CA GLU A 330 2.41 -5.03 8.52
C GLU A 330 2.94 -4.71 9.93
N ALA A 331 3.85 -3.74 10.07
CA ALA A 331 4.27 -3.25 11.39
C ALA A 331 3.11 -2.70 12.22
N CYS A 332 2.24 -1.90 11.60
CA CYS A 332 1.10 -1.31 12.29
C CYS A 332 0.19 -2.39 12.88
N GLN A 333 -0.01 -3.52 12.18
CA GLN A 333 -0.79 -4.65 12.70
C GLN A 333 -0.14 -5.27 13.93
N ILE A 334 1.15 -5.59 13.83
CA ILE A 334 1.88 -6.24 14.93
C ILE A 334 1.92 -5.32 16.15
N LEU A 335 2.16 -4.01 15.96
CA LEU A 335 2.14 -3.01 17.03
C LEU A 335 0.76 -2.87 17.67
N ALA A 336 -0.31 -2.84 16.87
CA ALA A 336 -1.67 -2.73 17.39
C ALA A 336 -2.08 -3.98 18.19
N LEU A 337 -1.73 -5.17 17.71
CA LEU A 337 -1.93 -6.42 18.44
C LEU A 337 -1.09 -6.46 19.74
N ALA A 338 0.16 -6.00 19.69
CA ALA A 338 1.01 -5.92 20.87
C ALA A 338 0.45 -4.97 21.96
N LEU A 339 -0.14 -3.84 21.54
CA LEU A 339 -0.84 -2.92 22.43
C LEU A 339 -2.05 -3.60 23.10
N ASP A 340 -2.84 -4.35 22.34
CA ASP A 340 -3.97 -5.14 22.87
C ASP A 340 -3.51 -6.19 23.89
N ILE A 341 -2.48 -6.97 23.56
CA ILE A 341 -1.87 -7.94 24.49
C ILE A 341 -1.37 -7.25 25.75
N SER A 342 -0.67 -6.12 25.62
CA SER A 342 -0.14 -5.39 26.77
C SER A 342 -1.23 -4.93 27.72
N LEU A 343 -2.39 -4.52 27.18
CA LEU A 343 -3.55 -4.14 27.97
C LEU A 343 -4.17 -5.35 28.69
N LYS A 344 -4.35 -6.48 27.99
CA LYS A 344 -4.85 -7.73 28.59
C LYS A 344 -3.94 -8.21 29.73
N LEU A 345 -2.63 -8.19 29.53
CA LEU A 345 -1.64 -8.56 30.56
C LEU A 345 -1.64 -7.58 31.73
N ARG A 346 -1.85 -6.29 31.49
CA ARG A 346 -2.01 -5.31 32.55
C ARG A 346 -3.26 -5.59 33.39
N TYR A 347 -4.40 -5.91 32.76
CA TYR A 347 -5.60 -6.31 33.49
C TYR A 347 -5.39 -7.59 34.32
N LEU A 348 -4.64 -8.56 33.80
CA LEU A 348 -4.26 -9.76 34.55
C LEU A 348 -3.44 -9.42 35.80
N LEU A 349 -2.45 -8.52 35.65
CA LEU A 349 -1.60 -8.08 36.75
C LEU A 349 -2.41 -7.31 37.80
N GLU A 350 -3.26 -6.37 37.38
CA GLU A 350 -4.15 -5.61 38.27
C GLU A 350 -5.11 -6.53 39.02
N THR A 351 -5.67 -7.54 38.34
CA THR A 351 -6.54 -8.57 38.96
C THR A 351 -5.77 -9.39 40.00
N THR A 352 -4.53 -9.77 39.68
CA THR A 352 -3.64 -10.51 40.57
C THR A 352 -3.28 -9.69 41.82
N ASN A 353 -3.07 -8.38 41.66
CA ASN A 353 -2.81 -7.46 42.77
C ASN A 353 -4.06 -7.26 43.63
N PHE A 354 -5.22 -7.03 43.00
CA PHE A 354 -6.51 -6.85 43.67
C PHE A 354 -6.91 -8.07 44.51
N ALA A 355 -6.59 -9.29 44.04
CA ALA A 355 -6.81 -10.51 44.81
C ALA A 355 -6.10 -10.52 46.18
N CYS A 356 -5.05 -9.72 46.34
CA CYS A 356 -4.23 -9.64 47.55
C CYS A 356 -4.18 -8.24 48.19
N GLU A 357 -4.95 -7.28 47.68
CA GLU A 357 -5.11 -5.94 48.25
C GLU A 357 -6.09 -5.96 49.44
N GLU A 358 -5.88 -5.10 50.43
CA GLU A 358 -6.73 -5.04 51.63
C GLU A 358 -7.87 -4.02 51.44
N PRO A 359 -9.15 -4.35 51.77
CA PRO A 359 -9.64 -5.60 52.36
C PRO A 359 -9.71 -6.77 51.34
N ARG A 360 -9.15 -7.92 51.73
CA ARG A 360 -8.98 -9.06 50.80
C ARG A 360 -10.32 -9.71 50.46
N PRO A 361 -10.61 -9.98 49.17
CA PRO A 361 -11.78 -10.75 48.78
C PRO A 361 -11.69 -12.20 49.27
N ALA A 362 -12.82 -12.89 49.37
CA ALA A 362 -12.84 -14.32 49.65
C ALA A 362 -12.06 -15.09 48.57
N MET A 363 -11.25 -16.08 48.98
CA MET A 363 -10.36 -16.82 48.08
C MET A 363 -11.07 -17.37 46.83
N GLY A 364 -12.25 -17.98 47.00
CA GLY A 364 -13.04 -18.50 45.89
C GLY A 364 -13.51 -17.41 44.92
N ALA A 365 -13.83 -16.21 45.42
CA ALA A 365 -14.19 -15.06 44.58
C ALA A 365 -12.97 -14.53 43.81
N ALA A 366 -11.80 -14.47 44.45
CA ALA A 366 -10.54 -14.05 43.83
C ALA A 366 -10.11 -14.99 42.70
N LEU A 367 -10.14 -16.31 42.94
CA LEU A 367 -9.78 -17.30 41.92
C LEU A 367 -10.81 -17.37 40.79
N ASN A 368 -12.10 -17.21 41.10
CA ASN A 368 -13.12 -17.09 40.06
C ASN A 368 -12.92 -15.83 39.21
N LEU A 369 -12.54 -14.70 39.81
CA LEU A 369 -12.23 -13.47 39.08
C LEU A 369 -11.00 -13.65 38.18
N LEU A 370 -9.94 -14.29 38.69
CA LEU A 370 -8.74 -14.60 37.92
C LEU A 370 -9.04 -15.53 36.74
N ASN A 371 -9.79 -16.60 36.98
CA ASN A 371 -10.21 -17.53 35.92
C ASN A 371 -11.09 -16.81 34.88
N ARG A 372 -12.04 -15.98 35.32
CA ARG A 372 -12.87 -15.15 34.42
C ARG A 372 -12.02 -14.21 33.57
N THR A 373 -11.02 -13.57 34.17
CA THR A 373 -10.11 -12.66 33.47
C THR A 373 -9.33 -13.39 32.38
N ILE A 374 -8.85 -14.61 32.64
CA ILE A 374 -8.16 -15.43 31.63
C ILE A 374 -9.13 -15.91 30.54
N THR A 375 -10.37 -16.28 30.90
CA THR A 375 -11.37 -16.69 29.89
C THR A 375 -11.84 -15.53 29.02
N ASP A 376 -11.93 -14.32 29.57
CA ASP A 376 -12.33 -13.08 28.87
C ASP A 376 -11.28 -12.63 27.84
N MET A 377 -10.03 -13.09 27.96
CA MET A 377 -9.00 -12.84 26.97
C MET A 377 -9.18 -13.63 25.66
N GLU A 378 -10.05 -14.64 25.66
CA GLU A 378 -10.39 -15.49 24.51
C GLU A 378 -9.19 -16.07 23.75
N ILE A 379 -8.26 -16.65 24.51
CA ILE A 379 -7.02 -17.21 23.96
C ILE A 379 -7.34 -18.44 23.09
N ASP A 380 -6.97 -18.40 21.81
CA ASP A 380 -7.01 -19.57 20.92
C ASP A 380 -5.88 -20.55 21.28
N TYR A 381 -6.22 -21.53 22.10
CA TYR A 381 -5.29 -22.58 22.53
C TYR A 381 -5.00 -23.66 21.47
N THR A 382 -5.59 -23.60 20.26
CA THR A 382 -5.24 -24.56 19.19
C THR A 382 -3.76 -24.46 18.81
N ARG A 383 -3.17 -23.26 18.94
CA ARG A 383 -1.76 -22.97 18.66
C ARG A 383 -0.85 -23.06 19.89
N ALA A 384 -1.43 -23.23 21.09
CA ALA A 384 -0.71 -23.22 22.37
C ALA A 384 -1.26 -24.28 23.34
N PRO A 385 -1.23 -25.58 22.98
CA PRO A 385 -1.81 -26.65 23.80
C PRO A 385 -1.03 -26.89 25.10
N HIS A 386 0.29 -26.70 25.08
CA HIS A 386 1.15 -26.88 26.24
C HIS A 386 0.87 -25.79 27.30
N GLU A 387 0.73 -24.55 26.87
CA GLU A 387 0.46 -23.39 27.73
C GLU A 387 -0.92 -23.52 28.37
N LYS A 388 -1.91 -24.05 27.64
CA LYS A 388 -3.25 -24.37 28.18
C LYS A 388 -3.15 -25.31 29.38
N ALA A 389 -2.37 -26.39 29.24
CA ALA A 389 -2.19 -27.37 30.31
C ALA A 389 -1.43 -26.75 31.50
N ALA A 390 -0.41 -25.94 31.24
CA ALA A 390 0.35 -25.24 32.27
C ALA A 390 -0.52 -24.24 33.07
N ILE A 391 -1.33 -23.43 32.38
CA ILE A 391 -2.27 -22.49 33.01
C ILE A 391 -3.27 -23.23 33.89
N HIS A 392 -3.87 -24.31 33.37
CA HIS A 392 -4.83 -25.11 34.13
C HIS A 392 -4.21 -25.75 35.38
N ASN A 393 -2.98 -26.26 35.27
CA ASN A 393 -2.25 -26.82 36.40
C ASN A 393 -1.99 -25.75 37.48
N VAL A 394 -1.52 -24.56 37.09
CA VAL A 394 -1.29 -23.45 38.03
C VAL A 394 -2.59 -23.04 38.74
N LEU A 395 -3.70 -22.86 38.01
CA LEU A 395 -4.99 -22.54 38.63
C LEU A 395 -5.46 -23.64 39.59
N GLY A 396 -5.27 -24.92 39.23
CA GLY A 396 -5.59 -26.05 40.09
C GLY A 396 -4.76 -26.07 41.37
N THR A 397 -3.45 -25.79 41.28
CA THR A 397 -2.58 -25.70 42.47
C THR A 397 -3.00 -24.55 43.40
N LEU A 398 -3.43 -23.41 42.84
CA LEU A 398 -3.92 -22.28 43.63
C LEU A 398 -5.21 -22.62 44.38
N TRP A 399 -6.08 -23.46 43.81
CA TRP A 399 -7.32 -23.90 44.46
C TRP A 399 -7.08 -24.80 45.67
N ASN A 400 -5.99 -25.57 45.66
CA ASN A 400 -5.64 -26.51 46.74
C ASN A 400 -4.83 -25.86 47.88
N GLN A 401 -4.42 -24.60 47.76
CA GLN A 401 -3.63 -23.91 48.78
C GLN A 401 -4.52 -23.13 49.77
N THR A 402 -4.10 -23.04 51.03
CA THR A 402 -4.85 -22.29 52.07
C THR A 402 -4.63 -20.77 52.02
N ASN A 403 -3.54 -20.32 51.38
CA ASN A 403 -3.24 -18.90 51.17
C ASN A 403 -2.56 -18.70 49.81
N ILE A 404 -3.13 -17.81 49.00
CA ILE A 404 -2.67 -17.47 47.65
C ILE A 404 -1.70 -16.28 47.63
N CYS A 405 -1.70 -15.43 48.65
CA CYS A 405 -0.94 -14.19 48.67
C CYS A 405 0.47 -14.37 49.24
N SER A 406 1.44 -13.61 48.70
CA SER A 406 2.81 -13.62 49.21
C SER A 406 2.88 -13.03 50.62
N SER A 407 3.72 -13.61 51.49
CA SER A 407 4.02 -13.02 52.80
C SER A 407 4.97 -11.84 52.63
N ALA A 408 4.74 -10.74 53.36
CA ALA A 408 5.57 -9.53 53.28
C ALA A 408 7.07 -9.84 53.38
N ASN A 409 7.86 -9.34 52.43
CA ASN A 409 9.32 -9.40 52.51
C ASN A 409 9.81 -8.56 53.70
N THR A 410 10.94 -8.97 54.28
CA THR A 410 11.64 -8.37 55.44
C THR A 410 12.02 -6.88 55.30
N THR A 411 11.74 -6.25 54.15
CA THR A 411 12.03 -4.86 53.83
C THR A 411 10.84 -3.90 53.98
N GLY A 412 9.67 -4.37 54.44
CA GLY A 412 8.51 -3.50 54.73
C GLY A 412 7.75 -3.00 53.50
N ALA A 413 8.12 -3.44 52.29
CA ALA A 413 7.31 -3.22 51.09
C ALA A 413 6.12 -4.18 51.08
N LYS A 414 4.90 -3.65 50.97
CA LYS A 414 3.68 -4.46 50.81
C LYS A 414 3.75 -5.23 49.48
N ALA A 415 3.91 -6.55 49.55
CA ALA A 415 3.88 -7.42 48.38
C ALA A 415 2.42 -7.65 47.97
N TYR A 416 1.92 -6.82 47.06
CA TYR A 416 0.63 -7.05 46.41
C TYR A 416 0.85 -8.06 45.27
N GLY A 417 0.29 -9.25 45.43
CA GLY A 417 0.38 -10.30 44.42
C GLY A 417 0.23 -11.69 44.99
N ILE A 418 -0.24 -12.61 44.14
CA ILE A 418 -0.16 -14.04 44.38
C ILE A 418 1.31 -14.43 44.63
N LYS A 419 1.55 -15.52 45.35
CA LYS A 419 2.91 -16.08 45.55
C LYS A 419 3.77 -15.95 44.29
N GLU A 420 4.98 -15.41 44.48
CA GLU A 420 5.84 -14.90 43.40
C GLU A 420 6.10 -15.94 42.30
N GLU A 421 6.28 -17.21 42.68
CA GLU A 421 6.49 -18.31 41.74
C GLU A 421 5.26 -18.58 40.88
N GLN A 422 4.09 -18.82 41.49
CA GLN A 422 2.84 -19.11 40.78
C GLN A 422 2.38 -17.92 39.92
N GLY A 423 2.50 -16.70 40.42
CA GLY A 423 2.15 -15.48 39.68
C GLY A 423 3.04 -15.28 38.44
N ARG A 424 4.35 -15.55 38.57
CA ARG A 424 5.30 -15.47 37.46
C ARG A 424 5.05 -16.55 36.41
N PHE A 425 4.79 -17.79 36.83
CA PHE A 425 4.45 -18.88 35.90
C PHE A 425 3.13 -18.63 35.17
N LEU A 426 2.10 -18.13 35.88
CA LEU A 426 0.81 -17.82 35.27
C LEU A 426 0.95 -16.73 34.22
N THR A 427 1.54 -15.59 34.59
CA THR A 427 1.69 -14.44 33.68
C THR A 427 2.55 -14.80 32.47
N GLY A 428 3.63 -15.58 32.67
CA GLY A 428 4.48 -16.06 31.58
C GLY A 428 3.73 -16.95 30.58
N ASN A 429 3.04 -18.00 31.05
CA ASN A 429 2.31 -18.90 30.16
C ASN A 429 1.13 -18.22 29.46
N VAL A 430 0.41 -17.33 30.15
CA VAL A 430 -0.66 -16.52 29.53
C VAL A 430 -0.08 -15.59 28.45
N THR A 431 1.08 -14.99 28.69
CA THR A 431 1.78 -14.17 27.68
C THR A 431 2.10 -14.98 26.43
N VAL A 432 2.74 -16.14 26.58
CA VAL A 432 3.08 -17.02 25.44
C VAL A 432 1.83 -17.47 24.70
N ALA A 433 0.78 -17.87 25.42
CA ALA A 433 -0.47 -18.30 24.81
C ALA A 433 -1.16 -17.16 24.03
N LEU A 434 -1.15 -15.93 24.57
CA LEU A 434 -1.69 -14.75 23.88
C LEU A 434 -0.94 -14.46 22.58
N PHE A 435 0.39 -14.37 22.62
CA PHE A 435 1.18 -14.11 21.42
C PHE A 435 1.03 -15.23 20.37
N SER A 436 1.04 -16.51 20.80
CA SER A 436 0.82 -17.65 19.90
C SER A 436 -0.58 -17.62 19.26
N SER A 437 -1.61 -17.32 20.04
CA SER A 437 -2.99 -17.19 19.55
C SER A 437 -3.14 -16.12 18.47
N MET A 438 -2.34 -15.06 18.53
CA MET A 438 -2.38 -13.97 17.55
C MET A 438 -1.58 -14.25 16.27
N GLY A 439 -0.86 -15.38 16.19
CA GLY A 439 0.04 -15.68 15.09
C GLY A 439 1.33 -14.89 15.18
N ILE A 440 2.00 -15.00 16.33
CA ILE A 440 3.38 -14.56 16.51
C ILE A 440 4.11 -15.77 17.07
N THR A 441 4.51 -16.66 16.17
CA THR A 441 5.18 -17.91 16.54
C THR A 441 6.69 -17.73 16.50
N LEU A 442 7.36 -18.20 17.55
CA LEU A 442 8.82 -18.16 17.67
C LEU A 442 9.37 -19.52 17.27
N GLU A 443 10.40 -19.56 16.43
CA GLU A 443 11.14 -20.80 16.17
C GLU A 443 11.69 -21.30 17.51
N ASP A 444 11.35 -22.55 17.81
CA ASP A 444 11.51 -23.22 19.10
C ASP A 444 13.01 -23.38 19.42
N PRO A 445 13.57 -22.70 20.43
CA PRO A 445 14.91 -23.00 20.90
C PRO A 445 14.79 -24.20 21.84
N ASP A 446 14.99 -25.40 21.31
CA ASP A 446 15.22 -26.66 22.03
C ASP A 446 14.32 -26.91 23.26
N SER A 447 13.29 -27.73 23.03
CA SER A 447 12.29 -28.40 23.89
C SER A 447 12.57 -28.77 25.36
N THR A 448 13.44 -28.11 26.14
CA THR A 448 13.83 -28.59 27.48
C THR A 448 14.05 -27.52 28.56
N SER A 449 13.51 -26.29 28.47
CA SER A 449 13.56 -25.41 29.64
C SER A 449 12.28 -24.61 29.94
N SER A 450 11.81 -24.86 31.15
CA SER A 450 10.61 -24.40 31.84
C SER A 450 10.70 -22.92 32.27
N GLU A 451 11.05 -21.99 31.38
CA GLU A 451 11.13 -20.57 31.76
C GLU A 451 10.36 -19.66 30.80
N GLY A 452 9.10 -19.34 31.14
CA GLY A 452 8.31 -18.30 30.46
C GLY A 452 9.02 -16.95 30.32
N MET A 453 10.08 -16.69 31.10
CA MET A 453 10.94 -15.52 31.00
C MET A 453 11.77 -15.46 29.71
N GLN A 454 12.21 -16.61 29.17
CA GLN A 454 12.97 -16.66 27.92
C GLN A 454 12.09 -16.27 26.72
N TYR A 455 10.84 -16.71 26.73
CA TYR A 455 9.85 -16.33 25.72
C TYR A 455 9.49 -14.85 25.78
N VAL A 456 9.30 -14.28 26.99
CA VAL A 456 9.04 -12.84 27.16
C VAL A 456 10.21 -11.99 26.58
N LYS A 457 11.47 -12.38 26.84
CA LYS A 457 12.63 -11.71 26.24
C LYS A 457 12.63 -11.79 24.72
N LEU A 458 12.25 -12.93 24.17
CA LEU A 458 12.21 -13.15 22.72
C LEU A 458 11.09 -12.31 22.05
N TYR A 459 9.91 -12.23 22.67
CA TYR A 459 8.83 -11.33 22.22
C TYR A 459 9.21 -9.85 22.32
N LEU A 460 9.88 -9.43 23.39
CA LEU A 460 10.39 -8.06 23.51
C LEU A 460 11.43 -7.74 22.43
N GLY A 461 12.27 -8.71 22.07
CA GLY A 461 13.22 -8.60 20.96
C GLY A 461 12.51 -8.42 19.60
N LEU A 462 11.48 -9.23 19.34
CA LEU A 462 10.64 -9.08 18.14
C LEU A 462 9.98 -7.70 18.09
N LEU A 463 9.36 -7.26 19.18
CA LEU A 463 8.68 -5.96 19.23
C LEU A 463 9.66 -4.79 19.07
N ALA A 464 10.88 -4.89 19.61
CA ALA A 464 11.94 -3.92 19.37
C ALA A 464 12.38 -3.89 17.90
N PHE A 465 12.49 -5.06 17.25
CA PHE A 465 12.73 -5.14 15.81
C PHE A 465 11.59 -4.47 15.02
N VAL A 466 10.33 -4.75 15.40
CA VAL A 466 9.13 -4.17 14.78
C VAL A 466 9.11 -2.65 14.89
N TYR A 467 9.42 -2.15 16.09
CA TYR A 467 9.56 -0.73 16.36
C TYR A 467 10.57 -0.06 15.42
N VAL A 468 11.78 -0.61 15.31
CA VAL A 468 12.84 -0.04 14.48
C VAL A 468 12.44 -0.04 13.00
N TYR A 469 11.96 -1.16 12.47
CA TYR A 469 11.61 -1.20 11.04
C TYR A 469 10.38 -0.35 10.71
N TYR A 470 9.42 -0.22 11.64
CA TYR A 470 8.27 0.66 11.45
C TYR A 470 8.72 2.11 11.21
N PHE A 471 9.58 2.66 12.08
CA PHE A 471 10.06 4.04 11.93
C PHE A 471 10.95 4.25 10.70
N ILE A 472 11.71 3.23 10.29
CA ILE A 472 12.46 3.27 9.02
C ILE A 472 11.48 3.36 7.84
N THR A 473 10.48 2.49 7.79
CA THR A 473 9.56 2.39 6.64
C THR A 473 8.66 3.62 6.51
N VAL A 474 8.09 4.14 7.60
CA VAL A 474 7.28 5.39 7.56
C VAL A 474 8.14 6.63 7.28
N GLY A 475 9.37 6.67 7.78
CA GLY A 475 10.33 7.73 7.48
C GLY A 475 10.72 7.76 6.00
N LEU A 476 11.01 6.59 5.43
CA LEU A 476 11.25 6.44 3.99
C LEU A 476 9.99 6.77 3.18
N ALA A 477 8.79 6.36 3.60
CA ALA A 477 7.55 6.74 2.91
C ALA A 477 7.36 8.27 2.86
N MET A 478 7.67 8.97 3.97
CA MET A 478 7.63 10.43 4.01
C MET A 478 8.69 11.08 3.10
N LEU A 479 9.89 10.49 2.99
CA LEU A 479 10.90 10.90 2.02
C LEU A 479 10.40 10.74 0.57
N HIS A 480 9.72 9.63 0.24
CA HIS A 480 9.11 9.44 -1.07
C HIS A 480 8.02 10.49 -1.35
N PHE A 481 7.19 10.85 -0.36
CA PHE A 481 6.24 11.95 -0.50
C PHE A 481 6.92 13.30 -0.77
N ALA A 482 8.08 13.57 -0.16
CA ALA A 482 8.86 14.78 -0.46
C ALA A 482 9.33 14.78 -1.92
N ILE A 483 9.84 13.64 -2.41
CA ILE A 483 10.28 13.50 -3.80
C ILE A 483 9.08 13.63 -4.75
N PHE A 484 7.94 12.99 -4.47
CA PHE A 484 6.75 13.12 -5.31
C PHE A 484 6.21 14.55 -5.36
N ALA A 485 6.21 15.29 -4.24
CA ALA A 485 5.81 16.70 -4.21
C ALA A 485 6.71 17.56 -5.13
N THR A 486 8.03 17.33 -5.11
CA THR A 486 8.96 18.04 -6.00
C THR A 486 8.76 17.67 -7.47
N LEU A 487 8.59 16.38 -7.79
CA LEU A 487 8.39 15.89 -9.16
C LEU A 487 7.11 16.43 -9.79
N THR A 488 6.02 16.45 -9.02
CA THR A 488 4.68 16.88 -9.47
C THR A 488 4.51 18.39 -9.50
N SER A 489 5.42 19.15 -8.88
CA SER A 489 5.34 20.61 -8.78
C SER A 489 3.96 21.04 -8.24
N ARG A 490 3.58 20.45 -7.11
CA ARG A 490 2.25 20.55 -6.49
C ARG A 490 1.71 21.98 -6.43
N HIS A 491 2.56 22.94 -6.05
CA HIS A 491 2.19 24.36 -5.93
C HIS A 491 2.73 25.17 -7.12
N PRO A 492 2.00 26.22 -7.57
CA PRO A 492 2.34 27.01 -8.76
C PRO A 492 3.62 27.85 -8.59
N GLY A 493 4.11 28.05 -7.36
CA GLY A 493 5.35 28.77 -7.07
C GLY A 493 6.49 27.84 -6.65
N LEU A 494 7.68 28.09 -7.21
CA LEU A 494 8.89 27.32 -6.91
C LEU A 494 9.24 27.34 -5.42
N TRP A 495 9.05 28.49 -4.76
CA TRP A 495 9.28 28.67 -3.32
C TRP A 495 8.28 27.90 -2.46
N PHE A 496 6.98 27.96 -2.77
CA PHE A 496 5.96 27.20 -2.05
C PHE A 496 6.20 25.69 -2.17
N ASN A 497 6.57 25.22 -3.36
CA ASN A 497 6.91 23.81 -3.58
C ASN A 497 8.18 23.40 -2.80
N ALA A 498 9.19 24.27 -2.75
CA ALA A 498 10.41 24.02 -1.98
C ALA A 498 10.13 23.97 -0.47
N ILE A 499 9.27 24.85 0.07
CA ILE A 499 8.85 24.83 1.47
C ILE A 499 8.07 23.55 1.78
N ALA A 500 7.11 23.17 0.93
CA ALA A 500 6.31 21.96 1.09
C ALA A 500 7.18 20.67 1.09
N ALA A 501 8.18 20.61 0.22
CA ALA A 501 9.15 19.52 0.16
C ALA A 501 10.10 19.53 1.38
N GLY A 502 10.62 20.70 1.76
CA GLY A 502 11.49 20.87 2.92
C GLY A 502 10.81 20.47 4.23
N PHE A 503 9.54 20.84 4.42
CA PHE A 503 8.76 20.42 5.58
C PHE A 503 8.63 18.89 5.67
N ARG A 504 8.34 18.22 4.54
CA ARG A 504 8.29 16.74 4.49
C ARG A 504 9.65 16.11 4.82
N LEU A 505 10.76 16.68 4.36
CA LEU A 505 12.09 16.19 4.71
C LEU A 505 12.37 16.31 6.20
N VAL A 506 11.95 17.41 6.84
CA VAL A 506 12.04 17.57 8.30
C VAL A 506 11.17 16.52 9.01
N CYS A 507 9.92 16.31 8.58
CA CYS A 507 9.06 15.26 9.13
C CYS A 507 9.67 13.86 8.97
N ALA A 508 10.27 13.56 7.81
CA ALA A 508 10.97 12.29 7.58
C ALA A 508 12.15 12.11 8.54
N ALA A 509 12.97 13.15 8.75
CA ALA A 509 14.07 13.12 9.71
C ALA A 509 13.59 12.93 11.15
N VAL A 510 12.48 13.59 11.54
CA VAL A 510 11.85 13.41 12.86
C VAL A 510 11.37 11.97 13.05
N LEU A 511 10.69 11.38 12.06
CA LEU A 511 10.24 9.99 12.13
C LEU A 511 11.41 9.01 12.26
N ILE A 512 12.46 9.18 11.45
CA ILE A 512 13.66 8.33 11.52
C ILE A 512 14.39 8.51 12.85
N SER A 513 14.41 9.72 13.41
CA SER A 513 15.07 9.99 14.70
C SER A 513 14.48 9.18 15.87
N GLN A 514 13.22 8.74 15.78
CA GLN A 514 12.56 7.92 16.80
C GLN A 514 13.23 6.55 16.99
N ILE A 515 14.01 6.09 16.01
CA ILE A 515 14.83 4.88 16.13
C ILE A 515 15.84 5.01 17.28
N ALA A 516 16.29 6.23 17.60
CA ALA A 516 17.23 6.46 18.69
C ALA A 516 16.69 6.01 20.06
N PHE A 517 15.37 5.94 20.22
CA PHE A 517 14.75 5.46 21.46
C PHE A 517 15.09 3.99 21.73
N ALA A 518 15.32 3.19 20.68
CA ALA A 518 15.70 1.78 20.79
C ALA A 518 17.02 1.55 21.57
N LYS A 519 17.83 2.59 21.80
CA LYS A 519 19.02 2.52 22.68
C LYS A 519 18.65 2.39 24.17
N ASN A 520 17.48 2.90 24.56
CA ASN A 520 16.99 2.90 25.94
C ASN A 520 15.73 2.03 26.02
N PHE A 521 15.86 0.86 26.64
CA PHE A 521 14.77 -0.10 26.75
C PHE A 521 13.54 0.46 27.48
N ASP A 522 13.73 1.17 28.61
CA ASP A 522 12.63 1.74 29.41
C ASP A 522 11.82 2.77 28.60
N LEU A 523 12.48 3.65 27.86
CA LEU A 523 11.82 4.65 27.01
C LEU A 523 11.07 3.97 25.85
N THR A 524 11.70 2.98 25.21
CA THR A 524 11.07 2.22 24.11
C THR A 524 9.83 1.49 24.61
N TYR A 525 9.92 0.82 25.75
CA TYR A 525 8.81 0.09 26.34
C TYR A 525 7.64 1.01 26.70
N LYS A 526 7.91 2.15 27.36
CA LYS A 526 6.88 3.16 27.68
C LYS A 526 6.20 3.72 26.45
N TYR A 527 6.96 3.97 25.39
CA TYR A 527 6.42 4.52 24.15
C TYR A 527 5.64 3.48 23.34
N MET A 528 6.13 2.24 23.27
CA MET A 528 5.50 1.12 22.55
C MET A 528 4.20 0.66 23.21
N THR A 529 4.08 0.77 24.53
CA THR A 529 2.85 0.47 25.27
C THR A 529 1.86 1.64 25.31
N HIS A 530 2.25 2.81 24.77
CA HIS A 530 1.38 3.96 24.70
C HIS A 530 0.65 4.02 23.34
N PRO A 531 -0.68 4.25 23.29
CA PRO A 531 -1.44 4.25 22.04
C PRO A 531 -0.94 5.24 20.97
N ILE A 532 -0.22 6.29 21.38
CA ILE A 532 0.33 7.32 20.49
C ILE A 532 1.19 6.76 19.35
N ILE A 533 1.84 5.60 19.55
CA ILE A 533 2.71 4.99 18.54
C ILE A 533 1.97 4.74 17.22
N LEU A 534 0.69 4.34 17.29
CA LEU A 534 -0.17 4.13 16.12
C LEU A 534 -0.58 5.44 15.45
N TYR A 535 -0.57 6.55 16.21
CA TYR A 535 -0.96 7.86 15.73
C TYR A 535 0.22 8.69 15.22
N THR A 536 1.47 8.39 15.62
CA THR A 536 2.64 9.22 15.29
C THR A 536 2.78 9.49 13.79
N PHE A 537 2.70 8.45 12.96
CA PHE A 537 2.77 8.64 11.50
C PHE A 537 1.55 9.42 10.98
N SER A 538 0.35 9.09 11.45
CA SER A 538 -0.89 9.79 11.07
C SER A 538 -0.84 11.28 11.41
N LEU A 539 -0.36 11.65 12.59
CA LEU A 539 -0.22 13.04 13.04
C LEU A 539 0.83 13.79 12.21
N THR A 540 1.92 13.13 11.81
CA THR A 540 2.89 13.75 10.89
C THR A 540 2.29 13.99 9.50
N MET A 541 1.51 13.05 8.95
CA MET A 541 0.80 13.25 7.68
C MET A 541 -0.24 14.37 7.79
N LEU A 542 -1.00 14.43 8.89
CA LEU A 542 -1.94 15.50 9.15
C LEU A 542 -1.24 16.86 9.19
N ALA A 543 -0.10 16.97 9.88
CA ALA A 543 0.68 18.20 9.91
C ALA A 543 1.14 18.64 8.51
N VAL A 544 1.61 17.70 7.68
CA VAL A 544 2.00 17.97 6.28
C VAL A 544 0.81 18.50 5.48
N LEU A 545 -0.36 17.85 5.57
CA LEU A 545 -1.57 18.27 4.88
C LEU A 545 -2.05 19.66 5.30
N LEU A 546 -1.98 19.98 6.59
CA LEU A 546 -2.34 21.31 7.12
C LEU A 546 -1.38 22.39 6.61
N VAL A 547 -0.08 22.10 6.58
CA VAL A 547 0.92 23.01 6.01
C VAL A 547 0.68 23.23 4.51
N ASP A 548 0.42 22.16 3.75
CA ASP A 548 0.12 22.31 2.32
C ASP A 548 -1.13 23.16 2.07
N ARG A 549 -2.18 22.98 2.88
CA ARG A 549 -3.40 23.81 2.79
C ARG A 549 -3.12 25.27 3.13
N LEU A 550 -2.27 25.54 4.11
CA LEU A 550 -1.84 26.91 4.41
C LEU A 550 -1.06 27.52 3.23
N LEU A 551 -0.15 26.76 2.61
CA LEU A 551 0.60 27.21 1.43
C LEU A 551 -0.32 27.48 0.23
N ASP A 552 -1.36 26.67 0.03
CA ASP A 552 -2.38 26.90 -1.01
C ASP A 552 -3.11 28.24 -0.80
N ILE A 553 -3.51 28.55 0.44
CA ILE A 553 -4.19 29.81 0.79
C ILE A 553 -3.27 31.01 0.58
N LEU A 554 -2.01 30.91 0.98
CA LEU A 554 -1.02 31.98 0.83
C LEU A 554 -0.71 32.24 -0.65
N ALA A 555 -0.53 31.19 -1.45
CA ALA A 555 -0.30 31.32 -2.89
C ALA A 555 -1.49 31.98 -3.62
N ALA A 556 -2.73 31.65 -3.23
CA ALA A 556 -3.93 32.28 -3.78
C ALA A 556 -4.01 33.78 -3.44
N SER A 557 -3.64 34.16 -2.21
CA SER A 557 -3.59 35.56 -1.78
C SER A 557 -2.54 36.37 -2.56
N GLU A 558 -1.35 35.81 -2.82
CA GLU A 558 -0.33 36.49 -3.63
C GLU A 558 -0.78 36.72 -5.07
N TRP A 559 -1.45 35.75 -5.67
CA TRP A 559 -1.99 35.89 -7.03
C TRP A 559 -3.03 37.02 -7.13
N SER A 560 -3.95 37.09 -6.16
CA SER A 560 -4.94 38.17 -6.06
C SER A 560 -4.31 39.56 -5.92
N LYS A 561 -3.26 39.70 -5.08
CA LYS A 561 -2.52 40.97 -4.94
C LYS A 561 -1.73 41.34 -6.21
N GLY A 562 -1.19 40.35 -6.90
CA GLY A 562 -0.48 40.52 -8.18
C GLY A 562 -1.39 41.10 -9.27
N ASP A 563 -2.62 40.63 -9.39
CA ASP A 563 -3.58 41.12 -10.39
C ASP A 563 -4.06 42.55 -10.11
N VAL A 564 -4.31 42.89 -8.84
CA VAL A 564 -4.67 44.26 -8.43
C VAL A 564 -3.53 45.25 -8.73
N SER A 565 -2.27 44.86 -8.50
CA SER A 565 -1.12 45.71 -8.83
C SER A 565 -0.93 45.89 -10.34
N ARG A 566 -1.15 44.85 -11.16
CA ARG A 566 -1.11 44.93 -12.63
C ARG A 566 -2.22 45.80 -13.22
N GLN A 567 -3.44 45.75 -12.67
CA GLN A 567 -4.53 46.66 -13.05
C GLN A 567 -4.26 48.11 -12.65
N SER A 568 -3.59 48.35 -11.51
CA SER A 568 -3.21 49.72 -11.11
C SER A 568 -2.10 50.32 -11.98
N SER A 569 -1.14 49.50 -12.41
CA SER A 569 0.01 49.89 -13.25
C SER A 569 -0.41 50.21 -14.69
N THR A 570 -1.34 49.44 -15.26
CA THR A 570 -1.91 49.69 -16.59
C THR A 570 -2.80 50.94 -16.63
N ARG A 571 -3.39 51.34 -15.50
CA ARG A 571 -4.17 52.59 -15.39
C ARG A 571 -3.31 53.85 -15.24
N SER A 572 -2.03 53.70 -14.86
CA SER A 572 -1.10 54.82 -14.63
C SER A 572 -0.26 55.22 -15.85
N THR A 573 -0.31 54.46 -16.95
CA THR A 573 0.52 54.70 -18.15
C THR A 573 -0.27 55.00 -19.43
N ALA A 574 -1.60 55.15 -19.34
CA ALA A 574 -2.40 55.61 -20.47
C ALA A 574 -2.40 57.15 -20.54
N PRO A 575 -1.91 57.78 -21.62
CA PRO A 575 -2.10 59.21 -21.84
C PRO A 575 -3.59 59.49 -22.09
N MET A 576 -4.14 60.48 -21.38
CA MET A 576 -5.48 61.01 -21.62
C MET A 576 -5.60 61.52 -23.07
N LEU A 577 -6.46 60.89 -23.86
CA LEU A 577 -7.02 61.44 -25.09
C LEU A 577 -8.43 61.98 -24.80
N PRO A 578 -8.86 63.08 -25.43
CA PRO A 578 -10.13 63.73 -25.14
C PRO A 578 -11.31 62.88 -25.61
N HIS A 579 -12.41 63.00 -24.86
CA HIS A 579 -13.74 62.47 -25.17
C HIS A 579 -14.22 62.91 -26.56
N ASP A 580 -14.53 61.94 -27.44
CA ASP A 580 -15.40 62.13 -28.61
C ASP A 580 -16.75 61.44 -28.35
N GLU A 581 -17.79 62.27 -28.19
CA GLU A 581 -19.20 61.87 -28.20
C GLU A 581 -19.65 61.56 -29.63
N GLU A 582 -19.52 60.32 -30.12
CA GLU A 582 -20.18 59.97 -31.39
C GLU A 582 -20.49 58.47 -31.63
N ALA A 583 -20.62 57.65 -30.59
CA ALA A 583 -20.90 56.22 -30.75
C ALA A 583 -22.32 55.75 -30.37
N ASN A 584 -23.20 56.64 -29.87
CA ASN A 584 -24.55 56.26 -29.42
C ASN A 584 -25.64 56.37 -30.52
N LYS A 585 -25.26 56.21 -31.79
CA LYS A 585 -26.18 56.39 -32.93
C LYS A 585 -26.27 55.17 -33.87
N ARG A 586 -25.70 54.02 -33.49
CA ARG A 586 -25.66 52.82 -34.36
C ARG A 586 -26.31 51.57 -33.76
N SER A 587 -26.84 51.66 -32.55
CA SER A 587 -27.55 50.54 -31.88
C SER A 587 -29.04 50.46 -32.24
N ASP A 588 -29.63 51.53 -32.78
CA ASP A 588 -31.08 51.55 -33.10
C ASP A 588 -31.43 51.14 -34.54
N GLU A 589 -30.45 50.88 -35.42
CA GLU A 589 -30.71 50.48 -36.82
C GLU A 589 -30.54 48.97 -37.10
N MET A 590 -30.13 48.16 -36.12
CA MET A 590 -29.88 46.71 -36.33
C MET A 590 -30.99 45.77 -35.81
N ASP A 591 -31.87 46.24 -34.92
CA ASP A 591 -33.00 45.43 -34.41
C ASP A 591 -34.24 45.43 -35.32
N GLU A 592 -34.30 46.32 -36.32
CA GLU A 592 -35.43 46.41 -37.26
C GLU A 592 -35.26 45.53 -38.51
N ARG A 593 -34.10 44.85 -38.67
CA ARG A 593 -33.78 44.06 -39.87
C ARG A 593 -33.81 42.53 -39.68
N ALA A 594 -33.99 42.04 -38.46
CA ALA A 594 -33.98 40.60 -38.16
C ALA A 594 -35.38 39.97 -38.02
N SER A 595 -36.47 40.75 -38.02
CA SER A 595 -37.84 40.21 -37.86
C SER A 595 -38.58 39.88 -39.15
N ASN A 596 -37.92 39.92 -40.33
CA ASN A 596 -38.62 39.84 -41.63
C ASN A 596 -38.16 38.72 -42.57
N TYR A 597 -37.51 37.67 -42.08
CA TYR A 597 -37.22 36.47 -42.88
C TYR A 597 -37.54 35.18 -42.11
N SER A 598 -38.84 34.95 -41.91
CA SER A 598 -39.39 33.61 -41.67
C SER A 598 -40.65 33.47 -42.52
N TYR A 599 -40.52 33.09 -43.79
CA TYR A 599 -41.55 32.41 -44.60
C TYR A 599 -40.92 32.00 -45.95
N GLU A 600 -41.26 30.79 -46.42
CA GLU A 600 -40.80 30.11 -47.66
C GLU A 600 -39.34 29.56 -47.60
N ARG A 601 -39.07 28.27 -47.81
CA ARG A 601 -39.52 27.39 -48.90
C ARG A 601 -39.24 25.91 -48.54
N GLU A 602 -39.99 25.04 -49.23
CA GLU A 602 -40.07 23.57 -49.23
C GLU A 602 -38.76 22.77 -49.22
#